data_AF-A7I5X4-F1
#
_entry.id   AF-A7I5X4-F1
#
_cell.length_a   1.000
_cell.length_b   1.000
_cell.length_c   1.000
_cell.angle_alpha   90.00
_cell.angle_beta   90.00
_cell.angle_gamma   90.00
#
_symmetry.space_group_name_H-M   'P 1'
#
loop_
_entity.id
_entity.type
_entity.pdbx_description
1 polymer ?
#
loop_
_entity_poly.entity_id
_entity_poly.type
_entity_poly.pdbx_seq_one_letter_code
_entity_poly.pdbx_strand_id
1 'polypeptide(L)'
;MPAAQTNDGEMGMYTDFLSVGMVTVIGLMAGTAIGIFIGYLAKLQRPSWADMTNREKKLNIVLVIACSAICITGLAWRFLLN
;
A
#
# COMPACT_ATOMS: atom_id res chain seq x y z
N MET A 1 26.32 9.02 -38.04
CA MET A 1 25.90 9.77 -36.83
C MET A 1 24.49 10.29 -37.08
N PRO A 2 23.50 10.17 -36.17
CA PRO A 2 23.50 9.56 -34.84
C PRO A 2 22.48 8.40 -34.66
N ALA A 3 22.89 7.39 -33.89
CA ALA A 3 22.05 6.31 -33.37
C ALA A 3 21.78 6.58 -31.87
N ALA A 4 20.87 7.50 -31.57
CA ALA A 4 20.68 8.01 -30.20
C ALA A 4 19.20 8.32 -29.86
N GLN A 5 18.27 7.41 -30.18
CA GLN A 5 16.85 7.60 -29.86
C GLN A 5 16.14 6.34 -29.31
N THR A 6 16.86 5.25 -29.01
CA THR A 6 16.23 4.00 -28.54
C THR A 6 16.28 3.81 -27.02
N ASN A 7 17.20 4.45 -26.30
CA ASN A 7 17.39 4.18 -24.86
C ASN A 7 16.41 4.97 -23.95
N ASP A 8 15.76 6.01 -24.47
CA ASP A 8 14.97 6.95 -23.65
C ASP A 8 13.60 6.37 -23.28
N GLY A 9 13.00 5.62 -24.21
CA GLY A 9 11.70 4.96 -24.02
C GLY A 9 11.77 3.73 -23.11
N GLU A 10 12.86 2.96 -23.18
CA GLU A 10 13.07 1.81 -22.30
C GLU A 10 13.37 2.28 -20.87
N MET A 11 14.25 3.27 -20.68
CA MET A 11 14.53 3.84 -19.35
C MET A 11 13.30 4.51 -18.73
N GLY A 12 12.47 5.20 -19.51
CA GLY A 12 11.20 5.76 -19.03
C GLY A 12 10.24 4.67 -18.52
N MET A 13 10.09 3.59 -19.30
CA MET A 13 9.23 2.46 -18.93
C MET A 13 9.66 1.79 -17.62
N TYR A 14 10.96 1.53 -17.41
CA TYR A 14 11.45 0.98 -16.14
C TYR A 14 11.24 1.94 -14.97
N THR A 15 11.35 3.24 -15.20
CA THR A 15 11.15 4.27 -14.18
C THR A 15 9.68 4.36 -13.74
N ASP A 16 8.75 4.21 -14.69
CA ASP A 16 7.31 4.11 -14.41
C ASP A 16 6.97 2.84 -13.60
N PHE A 17 7.49 1.67 -14.00
CA PHE A 17 7.26 0.43 -13.26
C PHE A 17 7.86 0.48 -11.85
N LEU A 18 9.06 1.05 -11.69
CA LEU A 18 9.68 1.25 -10.38
C LEU A 18 8.87 2.24 -9.53
N SER A 19 8.37 3.33 -10.11
CA SER A 19 7.55 4.31 -9.40
C SER A 19 6.23 3.70 -8.92
N VAL A 20 5.53 2.96 -9.78
CA VAL A 20 4.31 2.23 -9.41
C VAL A 20 4.59 1.18 -8.35
N GLY A 21 5.70 0.44 -8.48
CA GLY A 21 6.16 -0.52 -7.48
C GLY A 21 6.41 0.12 -6.12
N MET A 22 7.14 1.24 -6.09
CA MET A 22 7.43 1.99 -4.86
C MET A 22 6.16 2.53 -4.20
N VAL A 23 5.26 3.15 -4.97
CA VAL A 23 3.97 3.64 -4.47
C VAL A 23 3.15 2.51 -3.86
N THR A 24 3.14 1.34 -4.51
CA THR A 24 2.41 0.17 -4.02
C THR A 24 3.00 -0.36 -2.72
N VAL A 25 4.33 -0.50 -2.64
CA VAL A 25 5.02 -1.01 -1.43
C VAL A 25 4.87 -0.03 -0.26
N ILE A 26 5.05 1.26 -0.50
CA ILE A 26 4.89 2.30 0.53
C ILE A 26 3.44 2.37 0.99
N GLY A 27 2.48 2.31 0.06
CA GLY A 27 1.06 2.29 0.38
C GLY A 27 0.64 1.06 1.19
N LEU A 28 1.17 -0.12 0.87
CA LEU A 28 0.98 -1.35 1.65
C LEU A 28 1.58 -1.25 3.05
N MET A 29 2.82 -0.79 3.18
CA MET A 29 3.48 -0.63 4.48
C MET A 29 2.77 0.38 5.37
N ALA A 30 2.46 1.56 4.83
CA ALA A 30 1.75 2.61 5.56
C ALA A 30 0.32 2.16 5.92
N GLY A 31 -0.40 1.57 4.97
CA GLY A 31 -1.75 1.06 5.20
C GLY A 31 -1.82 -0.08 6.20
N THR A 32 -0.81 -0.96 6.22
CA THR A 32 -0.70 -2.04 7.20
C THR A 32 -0.37 -1.49 8.58
N ALA A 33 0.58 -0.56 8.69
CA ALA A 33 0.92 0.08 9.97
C ALA A 33 -0.28 0.83 10.56
N ILE A 34 -0.99 1.61 9.74
CA ILE A 34 -2.20 2.34 10.15
C ILE A 34 -3.33 1.35 10.50
N GLY A 35 -3.56 0.33 9.68
CA GLY A 35 -4.59 -0.68 9.93
C GLY A 35 -4.36 -1.45 11.24
N ILE A 36 -3.11 -1.84 11.52
CA ILE A 36 -2.72 -2.47 12.79
C ILE A 36 -2.89 -1.47 13.94
N PHE A 37 -2.47 -0.23 13.78
CA PHE A 37 -2.55 0.80 14.82
C PHE A 37 -4.01 1.13 15.18
N ILE A 38 -4.90 1.26 14.19
CA ILE A 38 -6.33 1.45 14.42
C ILE A 38 -6.95 0.19 15.04
N GLY A 39 -6.58 -1.01 14.59
CA GLY A 39 -7.03 -2.27 15.19
C GLY A 39 -6.61 -2.42 16.65
N TYR A 40 -5.43 -1.91 17.00
CA TYR A 40 -4.91 -1.81 18.37
C TYR A 40 -5.71 -0.80 19.20
N LEU A 41 -5.89 0.43 18.69
CA LEU A 41 -6.65 1.50 19.35
C LEU A 41 -8.12 1.14 19.59
N ALA A 42 -8.74 0.43 18.65
CA ALA A 42 -10.11 -0.02 18.76
C ALA A 42 -10.30 -1.17 19.77
N LYS A 43 -9.24 -1.56 20.50
CA LYS A 43 -9.21 -2.69 21.45
C LYS A 43 -9.67 -4.02 20.85
N LEU A 44 -9.72 -4.14 19.52
CA LEU A 44 -10.04 -5.38 18.83
C LEU A 44 -8.87 -6.36 18.91
N GLN A 45 -7.63 -5.86 18.95
CA GLN A 45 -6.45 -6.69 19.20
C GLN A 45 -6.35 -7.09 20.68
N ARG A 46 -6.96 -8.22 21.02
CA ARG A 46 -6.56 -8.95 22.23
C ARG A 46 -5.12 -9.43 22.04
N PRO A 47 -4.28 -9.42 23.09
CA PRO A 47 -2.89 -9.89 23.02
C PRO A 47 -2.78 -11.37 22.59
N SER A 48 -3.86 -12.12 22.74
CA SER A 48 -4.00 -13.50 22.31
C SER A 48 -4.85 -13.61 21.05
N TRP A 49 -4.24 -14.02 19.93
CA TRP A 49 -4.96 -14.38 18.69
C TRP A 49 -5.96 -15.54 18.87
N ALA A 50 -5.82 -16.32 19.95
CA ALA A 50 -6.72 -17.41 20.31
C ALA A 50 -8.01 -16.92 20.97
N ASP A 51 -7.99 -15.74 21.61
CA ASP A 51 -9.16 -15.12 22.25
C ASP A 51 -9.97 -14.21 21.32
N MET A 52 -9.47 -13.96 20.11
CA MET A 52 -10.15 -13.15 19.11
C MET A 52 -11.24 -13.94 18.40
N THR A 53 -12.47 -13.42 18.43
CA THR A 53 -13.62 -13.98 17.71
C THR A 53 -13.39 -13.89 16.20
N ASN A 54 -13.90 -14.86 15.42
CA ASN A 54 -13.81 -14.84 13.95
C ASN A 54 -14.31 -13.53 13.30
N ARG A 55 -15.26 -12.85 13.96
CA ARG A 55 -15.79 -11.55 13.51
C ARG A 55 -14.79 -10.41 13.70
N GLU A 56 -14.04 -10.43 14.79
CA GLU A 56 -12.99 -9.45 15.10
C GLU A 56 -11.78 -9.63 14.17
N LYS A 57 -11.42 -10.89 13.86
CA LYS A 57 -10.40 -11.22 12.86
C LYS A 57 -10.76 -10.69 11.47
N LYS A 58 -12.01 -10.91 11.03
CA LYS A 58 -12.49 -10.38 9.74
C LYS A 58 -12.47 -8.86 9.70
N LEU A 59 -12.93 -8.19 10.75
CA LEU A 59 -12.90 -6.72 10.82
C LEU A 59 -11.48 -6.19 10.76
N ASN A 60 -10.53 -6.80 11.47
CA ASN A 60 -9.14 -6.36 11.44
C ASN A 60 -8.52 -6.52 10.04
N ILE A 61 -8.80 -7.64 9.36
CA ILE A 61 -8.32 -7.87 7.98
C ILE A 61 -8.93 -6.85 7.01
N VAL A 62 -10.26 -6.64 7.08
CA VAL A 62 -10.95 -5.67 6.22
C VAL A 62 -10.42 -4.25 6.47
N LEU A 63 -10.14 -3.90 7.72
CA LEU A 63 -9.60 -2.60 8.09
C LEU A 63 -8.19 -2.38 7.51
N VAL A 64 -7.32 -3.38 7.60
CA VAL A 64 -5.97 -3.34 7.01
C VAL A 64 -6.04 -3.22 5.48
N ILE A 65 -6.91 -4.01 4.84
CA ILE A 65 -7.09 -3.95 3.37
C ILE A 65 -7.65 -2.59 2.95
N ALA A 66 -8.67 -2.07 3.65
CA ALA A 66 -9.27 -0.78 3.35
C ALA A 66 -8.27 0.38 3.56
N CYS A 67 -7.51 0.39 4.66
CA CYS A 67 -6.46 1.40 4.88
C CYS A 67 -5.37 1.32 3.82
N SER A 68 -4.93 0.12 3.46
CA SER A 68 -3.94 -0.06 2.39
C SER A 68 -4.46 0.43 1.05
N ALA A 69 -5.70 0.12 0.69
CA ALA A 69 -6.31 0.61 -0.54
C ALA A 69 -6.42 2.14 -0.57
N ILE A 70 -6.80 2.78 0.54
CA ILE A 70 -6.89 4.24 0.64
C ILE A 70 -5.50 4.88 0.55
N CYS A 71 -4.48 4.34 1.23
CA CYS A 71 -3.11 4.84 1.17
C CYS A 71 -2.52 4.70 -0.24
N ILE A 72 -2.70 3.54 -0.90
CA ILE A 72 -2.26 3.32 -2.28
C ILE A 72 -2.98 4.29 -3.21
N THR A 73 -4.30 4.46 -3.08
CA THR A 73 -5.07 5.37 -3.94
C THR A 73 -4.66 6.82 -3.73
N GLY A 74 -4.44 7.26 -2.49
CA GLY A 74 -3.98 8.61 -2.18
C GLY A 74 -2.56 8.89 -2.66
N LEU A 75 -1.63 7.94 -2.50
CA LEU A 75 -0.27 8.05 -3.01
C LEU A 75 -0.25 8.01 -4.55
N ALA A 76 -0.99 7.09 -5.16
CA ALA A 76 -1.15 7.04 -6.61
C ALA A 76 -1.72 8.37 -7.12
N TRP A 77 -2.77 8.91 -6.51
CA TRP A 77 -3.28 10.23 -6.89
C TRP A 77 -2.22 11.33 -6.78
N ARG A 78 -1.37 11.30 -5.75
CA ARG A 78 -0.32 12.30 -5.56
C ARG A 78 0.85 12.18 -6.53
N PHE A 79 1.16 10.97 -7.00
CA PHE A 79 2.30 10.69 -7.89
C PHE A 79 1.93 10.60 -9.38
N LEU A 80 0.69 10.23 -9.70
CA LEU A 80 0.22 9.97 -11.07
C LEU A 80 -0.59 11.14 -11.66
N LEU A 81 -1.14 12.02 -10.81
CA LEU A 81 -1.98 13.16 -11.21
C LEU A 81 -1.38 14.54 -10.93
N ASN A 82 -0.19 14.62 -10.32
CA ASN A 82 0.52 15.86 -9.99
C ASN A 82 1.96 15.79 -10.51
#